data_AF-A0A2G6LG52-F1
#
_entry.id   AF-A0A2G6LG52-F1
#
_cell.length_a   1.000
_cell.length_b   1.000
_cell.length_c   1.000
_cell.angle_alpha   90.00
_cell.angle_beta   90.00
_cell.angle_gamma   90.00
#
_symmetry.space_group_name_H-M   'P 1'
#
loop_
_entity.id
_entity.type
_entity.pdbx_description
1 polymer ?
#
loop_
_entity_poly.entity_id
_entity_poly.type
_entity_poly.pdbx_seq_one_letter_code
_entity_poly.pdbx_strand_id
1 'polypeptide(L)' 'MSTEPNKSEHRHRVGTRSTDVPNLKLPTWEQVQSREYHPWESECIVIDTAQKTVLTAVQQLMSALREQNNI' A
#
# COMPACT_ATOMS: atom_id res chain seq x y z
N MET A 1 4.78 -13.56 -9.62
CA MET A 1 4.83 -13.63 -8.14
C MET A 1 3.68 -12.81 -7.59
N SER A 2 2.64 -13.47 -7.09
CA SER A 2 1.43 -12.83 -6.59
C SER A 2 1.70 -12.19 -5.22
N THR A 3 1.88 -10.88 -5.17
CA THR A 3 1.89 -10.09 -3.93
C THR A 3 0.45 -9.73 -3.58
N GLU A 4 -0.31 -10.70 -3.06
CA GLU A 4 -1.58 -10.34 -2.41
C GLU A 4 -1.27 -9.51 -1.15
N PRO A 5 -1.79 -8.27 -1.04
CA PRO A 5 -1.57 -7.46 0.15
C PRO A 5 -2.17 -8.17 1.37
N ASN A 6 -1.49 -8.07 2.52
CA ASN A 6 -1.96 -8.67 3.77
C ASN A 6 -3.35 -8.09 4.13
N LYS A 7 -4.40 -8.87 3.87
CA LYS A 7 -5.81 -8.45 4.03
C LYS A 7 -6.13 -8.13 5.49
N SER A 8 -5.54 -8.84 6.45
CA SER A 8 -5.75 -8.61 7.88
C SER A 8 -5.21 -7.26 8.32
N GLU A 9 -3.97 -6.94 7.93
CA GLU A 9 -3.36 -5.64 8.24
C GLU A 9 -4.07 -4.49 7.52
N HIS A 10 -4.46 -4.69 6.25
CA HIS A 10 -5.22 -3.67 5.52
C HIS A 10 -6.59 -3.41 6.16
N ARG A 11 -7.31 -4.46 6.54
CA ARG A 11 -8.59 -4.34 7.26
C ARG A 11 -8.41 -3.61 8.60
N HIS A 12 -7.36 -3.94 9.34
CA HIS A 12 -7.03 -3.26 10.58
C HIS A 12 -6.85 -1.75 10.35
N ARG A 13 -5.98 -1.36 9.40
CA ARG A 13 -5.72 0.06 9.06
C ARG A 13 -6.98 0.81 8.61
N VAL A 14 -7.82 0.19 7.78
CA VAL A 14 -9.08 0.81 7.34
C VAL A 14 -10.00 1.10 8.53
N GLY A 15 -10.07 0.17 9.48
CA GLY A 15 -10.93 0.28 10.67
C GLY A 15 -10.40 1.19 11.77
N THR A 16 -9.08 1.36 11.90
CA THR A 16 -8.47 2.13 13.00
C THR A 16 -8.02 3.53 12.62
N ARG A 17 -7.94 3.85 11.32
CA ARG A 17 -7.51 5.19 10.89
C ARG A 17 -8.47 6.27 11.38
N SER A 18 -7.91 7.34 11.92
CA SER A 18 -8.59 8.61 12.12
C SER A 18 -8.43 9.50 10.89
N THR A 19 -9.26 10.54 10.79
CA THR A 19 -9.10 11.58 9.77
C THR A 19 -9.31 12.95 10.41
N ASP A 20 -8.45 13.88 10.03
CA ASP A 20 -8.53 15.27 10.45
C ASP A 20 -9.37 16.11 9.47
N VAL A 21 -9.89 15.50 8.40
CA VAL A 21 -10.66 16.20 7.36
C VAL A 21 -12.13 16.32 7.81
N PRO A 22 -12.66 17.54 8.02
CA PRO A 22 -14.03 17.73 8.44
C PRO A 22 -15.02 17.12 7.43
N ASN A 23 -16.06 16.46 7.95
CA ASN A 23 -17.13 15.81 7.16
C ASN A 23 -16.69 14.65 6.25
N LEU A 24 -15.42 14.21 6.30
CA LEU A 24 -14.98 13.05 5.53
C LEU A 24 -15.52 11.75 6.14
N LYS A 25 -16.37 11.04 5.40
CA LYS A 25 -16.80 9.69 5.76
C LYS A 25 -15.77 8.68 5.27
N LEU A 26 -15.12 7.98 6.19
CA LEU A 26 -14.20 6.90 5.85
C LEU A 26 -14.97 5.69 5.30
N PRO A 27 -14.49 5.01 4.25
CA PRO A 27 -15.16 3.82 3.74
C PRO A 27 -15.12 2.65 4.73
N THR A 28 -16.15 1.80 4.67
CA THR A 28 -16.19 0.51 5.35
C THR A 28 -15.23 -0.48 4.72
N TRP A 29 -15.00 -1.61 5.38
CA TRP A 29 -14.17 -2.69 4.82
C TRP A 29 -14.78 -3.27 3.55
N GLU A 30 -16.09 -3.47 3.50
CA GLU A 30 -16.82 -3.97 2.33
C GLU A 30 -16.70 -3.01 1.14
N GLN A 31 -16.77 -1.70 1.40
CA GLN A 31 -16.53 -0.66 0.39
C GLN A 31 -15.09 -0.63 -0.12
N VAL A 32 -14.11 -1.08 0.68
CA VAL A 32 -12.72 -1.23 0.22
C VAL A 32 -12.56 -2.49 -0.63
N GLN A 33 -13.15 -3.61 -0.22
CA GLN A 33 -13.07 -4.88 -0.96
C GLN A 33 -13.78 -4.85 -2.31
N SER A 34 -14.85 -4.07 -2.44
CA SER A 34 -15.62 -3.92 -3.68
C SER A 34 -14.99 -2.96 -4.69
N ARG A 35 -13.84 -2.34 -4.38
CA ARG A 35 -13.16 -1.46 -5.32
C ARG A 35 -12.59 -2.25 -6.47
N GLU A 36 -12.87 -1.77 -7.68
CA GLU A 36 -12.18 -2.22 -8.88
C GLU A 36 -10.71 -1.81 -8.80
N TYR A 37 -9.82 -2.77 -9.04
CA TYR A 37 -8.39 -2.55 -9.11
C TYR A 37 -7.90 -2.94 -10.50
N HIS A 38 -7.35 -1.98 -11.23
CA HIS A 38 -6.68 -2.25 -12.49
C HIS A 38 -5.20 -2.54 -12.22
N PRO A 39 -4.67 -3.68 -12.69
CA PRO A 39 -3.25 -3.97 -12.57
C PRO A 39 -2.44 -2.94 -13.37
N TRP A 40 -1.23 -2.65 -12.89
CA TRP A 40 -0.26 -1.87 -13.65
C TRP A 40 0.21 -2.66 -14.86
N GLU A 41 0.26 -2.02 -16.02
CA GLU A 41 0.73 -2.64 -17.28
C GLU A 41 2.26 -2.66 -17.39
N SER A 42 2.94 -1.83 -16.60
CA SER A 42 4.39 -1.70 -16.58
C SER A 42 5.00 -2.30 -15.32
N GLU A 43 6.28 -2.64 -15.39
CA GLU A 43 7.02 -3.10 -14.21
C GLU A 43 7.03 -2.02 -13.13
N CYS A 44 6.72 -2.43 -11.91
CA CYS A 44 6.58 -1.55 -10.75
C CYS A 44 7.45 -2.08 -9.61
N ILE A 45 8.10 -1.17 -8.88
CA ILE A 45 8.72 -1.50 -7.59
C ILE A 45 7.60 -1.76 -6.58
N VAL A 46 7.48 -3.01 -6.11
CA VAL A 46 6.47 -3.40 -5.12
C VAL A 46 7.10 -3.50 -3.73
N ILE A 47 6.53 -2.77 -2.76
CA ILE A 47 7.01 -2.74 -1.38
C ILE A 47 5.87 -3.13 -0.43
N ASP A 48 6.06 -4.24 0.29
CA ASP A 48 5.17 -4.62 1.39
C ASP A 48 5.42 -3.72 2.61
N THR A 49 4.39 -2.97 3.01
CA THR A 49 4.42 -2.07 4.16
C THR A 49 3.71 -2.64 5.39
N ALA A 50 3.18 -3.86 5.32
CA ALA A 50 2.37 -4.42 6.40
C ALA A 50 3.17 -4.60 7.71
N GLN A 51 4.47 -4.92 7.60
CA GLN A 51 5.33 -5.27 8.74
C GLN A 51 6.66 -4.51 8.71
N LYS A 52 6.70 -3.33 8.08
CA LYS A 52 7.93 -2.52 7.96
C LYS A 52 7.75 -1.19 8.66
N THR A 53 8.84 -0.72 9.27
CA THR A 53 8.94 0.69 9.64
C THR A 53 8.96 1.55 8.39
N VAL A 54 8.53 2.80 8.52
CA VAL A 54 8.60 3.78 7.43
C VAL A 54 10.03 3.90 6.90
N LEU A 55 11.03 3.98 7.78
CA LEU A 55 12.43 4.11 7.39
C LEU A 55 12.90 2.92 6.54
N THR A 56 12.58 1.69 6.95
CA THR A 56 12.95 0.48 6.20
C THR A 56 12.27 0.44 4.83
N ALA A 57 11.00 0.80 4.75
CA ALA A 57 10.28 0.85 3.47
C ALA A 57 10.88 1.91 2.53
N VAL A 58 11.23 3.09 3.04
CA VAL A 58 11.88 4.15 2.27
C VAL A 58 13.28 3.71 1.80
N GLN A 59 14.08 3.09 2.67
CA GLN A 59 15.39 2.57 2.28
C GLN A 59 15.29 1.54 1.16
N GLN A 60 14.31 0.62 1.23
CA GLN A 60 14.07 -0.35 0.16
C GLN A 60 13.70 0.33 -1.15
N LEU A 61 12.83 1.34 -1.12
CA LEU A 61 12.46 2.10 -2.32
C LEU A 61 13.68 2.78 -2.95
N MET A 62 14.49 3.45 -2.13
CA MET A 62 15.67 4.17 -2.61
C MET A 62 16.71 3.23 -3.23
N SER A 63 16.89 2.03 -2.69
CA SER A 63 17.77 1.00 -3.28
C SER A 63 17.22 0.52 -4.62
N ALA A 64 15.94 0.15 -4.70
CA ALA A 64 15.33 -0.33 -5.94
C ALA A 64 15.35 0.72 -7.06
N LEU A 65 15.13 2.00 -6.72
CA LEU A 65 15.24 3.09 -7.69
C LEU A 65 16.67 3.24 -8.24
N ARG A 66 17.72 3.04 -7.43
CA ARG A 66 19.11 3.10 -7.92
C ARG A 66 19.42 1.95 -8.88
N GLU A 67 18.91 0.76 -8.59
CA GLU A 67 19.08 -0.41 -9.45
C GLU A 67 18.42 -0.20 -10.82
N GLN A 68 17.21 0.39 -10.85
CA GLN A 68 16.51 0.70 -12.10
C GLN A 68 17.16 1.83 -12.92
N ASN A 69 17.77 2.83 -12.26
CA ASN A 69 18.43 3.96 -12.94
C ASN A 69 19.87 3.66 -13.39
N ASN A 70 20.43 2.51 -13.01
CA ASN A 70 21.77 2.07 -13.42
C ASN A 70 21.76 1.22 -14.69
N ILE A 71 20.73 1.37 -15.53
CA ILE A 71 20.61 0.77 -16.87
C ILE A 71 21.05 1.79 -17.92
#